data_AF-A0A0T5X9N6-F1
#
_entry.id   AF-A0A0T5X9N6-F1
#
_cell.length_a   1.000
_cell.length_b   1.000
_cell.length_c   1.000
_cell.angle_alpha   90.00
_cell.angle_beta   90.00
_cell.angle_gamma   90.00
#
_symmetry.space_group_name_H-M   'P 1'
#
loop_
_entity.id
_entity.type
_entity.pdbx_description
1 polymer ?
#
loop_
_entity_poly.entity_id
_entity_poly.type
_entity_poly.pdbx_seq_one_letter_code
_entity_poly.pdbx_strand_id
1 'polypeptide(L)' 'MKSKGKEYLRIVESYRDGGKVRHRTLLNLGRLDQIEENPSFQCLGESF' A
#
# COMPACT_ATOMS: atom_id res chain seq x y z
N MET A 1 1.96 1.58 8.51
CA MET A 1 1.55 1.28 9.91
C MET A 1 2.57 0.31 10.49
N LYS A 2 3.38 0.73 11.46
CA LYS A 2 4.43 -0.13 12.05
C LYS A 2 3.79 -1.06 13.08
N SER A 3 3.78 -2.37 12.81
CA SER A 3 3.35 -3.38 13.78
C SER A 3 4.55 -4.25 14.12
N LYS A 4 5.02 -4.19 15.38
CA LYS A 4 6.15 -4.98 15.90
C LYS A 4 7.45 -4.89 15.05
N GLY A 5 7.81 -3.69 14.60
CA GLY A 5 9.03 -3.46 13.81
C GLY A 5 8.98 -3.93 12.35
N LYS A 6 7.81 -4.39 11.88
CA LYS A 6 7.60 -4.81 10.49
C LYS A 6 6.80 -3.74 9.74
N GLU A 7 7.32 -3.34 8.59
CA GLU A 7 6.67 -2.42 7.67
C GLU A 7 5.91 -3.20 6.61
N TYR A 8 4.74 -2.70 6.23
CA TYR A 8 3.85 -3.35 5.28
C TYR A 8 3.39 -2.34 4.26
N LEU A 9 3.42 -2.75 2.99
CA LEU A 9 2.96 -1.94 1.89
C LEU A 9 1.49 -2.27 1.60
N ARG A 10 0.65 -1.24 1.49
CA ARG A 10 -0.79 -1.37 1.21
C ARG A 10 -1.22 -0.33 0.20
N ILE A 11 -2.05 -0.75 -0.75
CA ILE A 11 -2.74 0.15 -1.65
C ILE A 11 -4.04 0.55 -0.96
N VAL A 12 -4.19 1.86 -0.72
CA VAL A 12 -5.37 2.44 -0.10
C VAL A 12 -6.05 3.35 -1.10
N GLU A 13 -7.36 3.24 -1.20
CA GLU A 13 -8.17 4.19 -1.94
C GLU A 13 -8.68 5.25 -0.95
N SER A 14 -8.50 6.51 -1.32
CA SER A 14 -9.13 7.64 -0.65
C SER A 14 -10.41 8.01 -1.38
N TYR A 15 -11.53 8.05 -0.66
CA TYR A 15 -12.84 8.39 -1.21
C TYR A 15 -13.59 9.34 -0.27
N ARG A 16 -14.63 9.98 -0.78
CA ARG A 16 -15.50 10.84 0.02
C ARG A 16 -16.84 10.16 0.23
N ASP A 17 -17.30 10.15 1.48
CA ASP A 17 -18.60 9.64 1.87
C ASP A 17 -19.27 10.67 2.79
N GLY A 18 -20.41 11.21 2.37
CA GLY A 18 -21.13 12.26 3.10
C GLY A 18 -20.27 13.50 3.40
N GLY A 19 -19.40 13.89 2.46
CA GLY A 19 -18.49 15.04 2.63
C GLY A 19 -17.26 14.77 3.51
N LYS A 20 -17.12 13.58 4.09
CA LYS A 20 -15.94 13.19 4.87
C LYS A 20 -14.97 12.37 4.02
N VAL A 21 -13.68 12.66 4.11
CA VAL A 21 -12.64 11.82 3.51
C VAL A 21 -12.52 10.53 4.31
N ARG A 22 -12.59 9.40 3.61
CA ARG A 22 -12.40 8.06 4.15
C ARG A 22 -11.36 7.32 3.34
N HIS A 23 -10.76 6.31 3.96
CA HIS A 23 -9.78 5.44 3.33
C HIS A 23 -10.25 3.99 3.44
N ARG A 24 -10.21 3.24 2.34
CA ARG A 24 -10.37 1.78 2.36
C ARG A 24 -9.13 1.12 1.80
N THR A 25 -8.70 0.03 2.42
CA THR A 25 -7.59 -0.78 1.89
C THR A 25 -8.11 -1.61 0.73
N LEU A 26 -7.51 -1.44 -0.45
CA LEU A 26 -7.83 -2.24 -1.63
C LEU A 26 -7.00 -3.52 -1.67
N LEU A 27 -5.70 -3.41 -1.34
CA LEU A 27 -4.77 -4.52 -1.41
C LEU A 27 -3.68 -4.39 -0.35
N ASN A 28 -3.27 -5.52 0.23
CA ASN A 28 -2.10 -5.62 1.09
C ASN A 28 -1.01 -6.36 0.33
N LEU A 29 0.07 -5.66 -0.01
CA LEU A 29 1.18 -6.18 -0.82
C LEU A 29 2.18 -6.99 0.03
N GLY A 30 1.97 -7.08 1.34
CA GLY A 30 2.84 -7.83 2.23
C GLY A 30 3.87 -6.95 2.92
N ARG A 31 4.94 -7.56 3.41
CA ARG A 31 5.96 -6.87 4.20
C ARG A 31 6.98 -6.19 3.31
N LEU A 32 7.35 -4.96 3.65
CA LEU A 32 8.28 -4.13 2.89
C LEU A 32 9.64 -4.82 2.69
N ASP A 33 10.17 -5.44 3.75
CA ASP A 33 11.46 -6.15 3.72
C ASP A 33 11.50 -7.37 2.80
N GLN A 34 10.34 -7.88 2.37
CA GLN A 34 10.26 -9.00 1.42
C GLN A 34 10.07 -8.53 -0.03
N ILE A 35 9.73 -7.26 -0.25
CA ILE A 35 9.34 -6.72 -1.56
C ILE A 35 10.28 -5.62 -2.05
N GLU A 36 11.06 -4.98 -1.18
CA GLU A 36 11.95 -3.85 -1.51
C GLU A 36 12.99 -4.19 -2.59
N GLU A 37 13.47 -5.43 -2.60
CA GLU A 37 14.43 -5.91 -3.61
C GLU A 37 13.79 -6.68 -4.78
N ASN A 38 12.45 -6.74 -4.83
CA ASN A 38 11.77 -7.50 -5.86
C ASN A 38 11.45 -6.60 -7.09
N PRO A 39 12.08 -6.85 -8.26
CA PRO A 39 11.95 -6.00 -9.43
C PRO A 39 10.51 -5.93 -9.98
N SER A 40 9.69 -6.95 -9.73
CA SER A 40 8.28 -6.93 -10.15
C SER A 40 7.46 -5.83 -9.46
N PHE A 41 7.86 -5.39 -8.26
CA PHE A 41 7.16 -4.30 -7.56
C PHE A 41 7.63 -2.91 -7.99
N GLN A 42 8.87 -2.78 -8.49
CA GLN A 42 9.40 -1.51 -8.99
C GLN A 42 8.67 -1.07 -10.27
N CYS A 43 8.36 -2.01 -11.17
CA CYS A 43 7.64 -1.73 -12.42
C CYS A 43 6.17 -1.32 -12.22
N LEU A 44 5.55 -1.61 -11.07
CA LEU A 44 4.15 -1.23 -10.80
C LEU A 44 3.97 0.30 -10.71
N GLY A 45 5.01 1.02 -10.30
CA GLY A 45 4.97 2.49 -10.17
C GLY A 45 5.19 3.25 -11.48
N GLU A 46 5.77 2.61 -12.49
CA GLU A 46 6.13 3.25 -13.77
C GLU A 46 5.02 3.17 -14.83
N SER A 47 3.99 2.35 -14.59
CA SER A 47 2.94 2.05 -15.58
C SER A 47 1.67 2.91 -15.46
N PHE A 48 1.69 3.98 -14.65
CA PHE A 48 0.53 4.88 -14.44
C PHE A 48 0.85 6.33 -14.77
#